data_AF-A0A7S0E262-F1
#
_entry.id   AF-A0A7S0E262-F1
#
_cell.length_a   1.000
_cell.length_b   1.000
_cell.length_c   1.000
_cell.angle_alpha   90.00
_cell.angle_beta   90.00
_cell.angle_gamma   90.00
#
_symmetry.space_group_name_H-M   'P 1'
#
loop_
_entity.id
_entity.type
_entity.pdbx_description
1 polymer ?
#
loop_
_entity_poly.entity_id
_entity_poly.type
_entity_poly.pdbx_seq_one_letter_code
_entity_poly.pdbx_strand_id
1 'polypeptide(L)'
;KGPRSGGGHLNEGVAFADYLKPRPHAFFIDTAAFDTAAFASSLRLSYTYDDAVLASKDVCPAQGEWSEWWDMGWFKDYVHDKVRAQNGTGVLAFYNNLVRPKAPPVEAVQLSFPQGA
;
A
#
# COMPACT_ATOMS: atom_id res chain seq x y z
N LYS A 1 13.16 -16.91 4.44
CA LYS A 1 12.17 -17.23 5.50
C LYS A 1 10.88 -16.54 5.11
N GLY A 2 9.80 -17.30 4.96
CA GLY A 2 8.48 -16.76 4.61
C GLY A 2 7.70 -16.29 5.85
N PRO A 3 6.36 -16.15 5.76
CA PRO A 3 5.44 -15.63 6.80
C PRO A 3 5.33 -16.48 8.09
N ARG A 4 6.42 -17.10 8.53
CA ARG A 4 6.45 -18.16 9.56
C ARG A 4 7.52 -17.94 10.64
N SER A 5 8.11 -16.76 10.79
CA SER A 5 9.07 -16.45 11.87
C SER A 5 8.42 -15.93 13.17
N GLY A 6 7.09 -15.86 13.27
CA GLY A 6 6.42 -15.75 14.57
C GLY A 6 5.69 -14.43 14.87
N GLY A 7 5.04 -13.81 13.89
CA GLY A 7 4.15 -12.65 14.11
C GLY A 7 3.02 -12.66 13.09
N GLY A 8 1.95 -13.42 13.34
CA GLY A 8 0.74 -13.29 12.54
C GLY A 8 0.24 -11.84 12.60
N HIS A 9 -0.03 -11.26 11.44
CA HIS A 9 -0.64 -9.94 11.24
C HIS A 9 0.21 -8.67 11.50
N LEU A 10 1.47 -8.75 11.95
CA LEU A 10 2.29 -7.56 12.22
C LEU A 10 3.53 -7.46 11.33
N ASN A 11 3.95 -6.22 11.04
CA ASN A 11 5.13 -5.94 10.22
C ASN A 11 6.43 -6.33 10.93
N GLU A 12 7.44 -6.69 10.14
CA GLU A 12 8.78 -6.95 10.66
C GLU A 12 9.35 -5.72 11.38
N GLY A 13 9.98 -5.95 12.53
CA GLY A 13 10.44 -4.89 13.43
C GLY A 13 9.37 -4.34 14.38
N VAL A 14 8.09 -4.69 14.20
CA VAL A 14 6.96 -4.05 14.89
C VAL A 14 6.29 -5.04 15.82
N ALA A 15 6.27 -4.70 17.10
CA ALA A 15 5.60 -5.51 18.12
C ALA A 15 4.21 -4.95 18.43
N PHE A 16 3.30 -5.80 18.89
CA PHE A 16 1.99 -5.35 19.40
C PHE A 16 2.12 -4.24 20.46
N ALA A 17 3.16 -4.32 21.30
CA ALA A 17 3.46 -3.31 22.30
C ALA A 17 3.74 -1.91 21.71
N ASP A 18 4.17 -1.81 20.46
CA ASP A 18 4.38 -0.52 19.79
C ASP A 18 3.06 0.21 19.47
N TYR A 19 1.94 -0.53 19.36
CA TYR A 19 0.58 0.03 19.22
C TYR A 19 -0.01 0.51 20.55
N LEU A 20 0.50 -0.01 21.67
CA LEU A 20 0.07 0.39 23.01
C LEU A 20 0.76 1.66 23.52
N LYS A 21 1.83 2.11 22.84
CA LYS A 21 2.54 3.34 23.19
C LYS A 21 1.73 4.55 22.71
N PRO A 22 1.32 5.47 23.60
CA PRO A 22 0.64 6.69 23.18
C PRO A 22 1.51 7.50 22.22
N ARG A 23 0.91 7.99 21.13
CA ARG A 23 1.55 8.85 20.14
C ARG A 23 0.65 10.04 19.84
N PRO A 24 1.20 11.18 19.36
CA PRO A 24 0.40 12.33 18.95
C PRO A 24 -0.64 12.00 17.86
N HIS A 25 -0.35 10.99 17.03
CA HIS A 25 -1.23 10.49 15.97
C HIS A 25 -1.35 8.97 16.06
N ALA A 26 -2.40 8.41 15.44
CA ALA A 26 -2.57 6.96 15.39
C ALA A 26 -1.36 6.27 14.74
N PHE A 27 -1.00 5.10 15.25
CA PHE A 27 0.13 4.32 14.76
C PHE A 27 -0.35 3.22 13.81
N PHE A 28 -0.02 3.38 12.54
CA PHE A 28 -0.22 2.37 11.51
C PHE A 28 1.04 2.31 10.67
N ILE A 29 1.25 1.20 9.99
CA ILE A 29 2.40 1.05 9.10
C ILE A 29 1.92 0.56 7.74
N ASP A 30 2.27 1.33 6.72
CA ASP A 30 2.01 1.00 5.34
C ASP A 30 2.91 -0.15 4.87
N THR A 31 2.30 -1.16 4.26
CA THR A 31 2.99 -2.37 3.78
C THR A 31 3.04 -2.47 2.28
N ALA A 32 2.03 -1.90 1.62
CA ALA A 32 1.90 -1.90 0.18
C ALA A 32 1.47 -0.51 -0.30
N ALA A 33 1.84 -0.20 -1.53
CA ALA A 33 1.37 0.97 -2.23
C ALA A 33 0.91 0.59 -3.65
N PHE A 34 -0.06 1.33 -4.16
CA PHE A 34 -0.59 1.21 -5.51
C PHE A 34 -0.55 2.56 -6.21
N ASP A 35 -0.06 2.56 -7.44
CA ASP A 35 -0.02 3.74 -8.32
C ASP A 35 -1.02 3.56 -9.47
N THR A 36 -2.00 4.46 -9.57
CA THR A 36 -3.03 4.36 -10.61
C THR A 36 -2.53 4.65 -12.03
N ALA A 37 -1.46 5.44 -12.17
CA ALA A 37 -0.97 5.86 -13.50
C ALA A 37 -0.23 4.71 -14.19
N ALA A 38 0.69 4.09 -13.46
CA ALA A 38 1.39 2.90 -13.92
C ALA A 38 0.51 1.63 -13.84
N PHE A 39 -0.50 1.65 -12.96
CA PHE A 39 -1.23 0.46 -12.52
C PHE A 39 -0.26 -0.60 -11.99
N ALA A 40 0.56 -0.14 -11.05
CA ALA A 40 1.67 -0.88 -10.48
C ALA A 40 1.56 -0.91 -8.95
N SER A 41 2.13 -1.94 -8.35
CA SER A 41 2.21 -2.08 -6.90
C SER A 41 3.66 -2.10 -6.42
N SER A 42 3.90 -1.55 -5.25
CA SER A 42 5.16 -1.67 -4.52
C SER A 42 4.90 -2.19 -3.12
N LEU A 43 5.87 -2.88 -2.54
CA LEU A 43 5.85 -3.37 -1.17
C LEU A 43 6.93 -2.68 -0.36
N ARG A 44 6.70 -2.49 0.94
CA ARG A 44 7.77 -2.05 1.84
C ARG A 44 8.88 -3.10 1.81
N LEU A 45 10.13 -2.67 1.67
CA LEU A 45 11.28 -3.57 1.54
C LEU A 45 11.44 -4.52 2.72
N SER A 46 11.04 -4.09 3.92
CA SER A 46 11.02 -4.94 5.14
C SER A 46 10.06 -6.13 5.04
N TYR A 47 9.22 -6.19 4.02
CA TYR A 47 8.36 -7.34 3.73
C TYR A 47 8.99 -8.35 2.76
N THR A 48 10.00 -7.90 2.02
CA THR A 48 10.70 -8.69 1.00
C THR A 48 12.10 -9.13 1.45
N TYR A 49 12.72 -8.37 2.36
CA TYR A 49 14.09 -8.59 2.84
C TYR A 49 14.14 -8.66 4.37
N ASP A 50 14.79 -9.70 4.88
CA ASP A 50 15.11 -9.91 6.31
C ASP A 50 16.34 -9.05 6.65
N ASP A 51 16.11 -7.75 6.91
CA ASP A 51 17.15 -6.76 7.22
C ASP A 51 16.71 -5.81 8.34
N ALA A 52 17.48 -5.75 9.43
CA ALA A 52 17.20 -4.91 10.58
C ALA A 52 17.26 -3.40 10.28
N VAL A 53 17.99 -2.98 9.24
CA VAL A 53 18.03 -1.58 8.77
C VAL A 53 16.69 -1.19 8.15
N LEU A 54 16.00 -2.12 7.50
CA LEU A 54 14.71 -1.89 6.84
C LEU A 54 13.52 -1.94 7.81
N ALA A 55 13.73 -2.45 9.03
CA ALA A 55 12.70 -2.64 10.07
C ALA A 55 12.24 -1.34 10.76
N SER A 56 12.18 -0.23 10.02
CA SER A 56 11.77 1.09 10.53
C SER A 56 10.32 1.06 11.03
N LYS A 57 10.07 1.80 12.12
CA LYS A 57 8.76 1.99 12.75
C LYS A 57 8.11 3.31 12.33
N ASP A 58 8.59 3.92 11.25
CA ASP A 58 7.95 5.10 10.69
C ASP A 58 6.66 4.72 9.95
N VAL A 59 5.64 5.57 10.09
CA VAL A 59 4.26 5.35 9.62
C VAL A 59 4.21 5.24 8.11
N CYS A 60 4.91 6.15 7.43
CA CYS A 60 5.19 6.06 6.01
C CYS A 60 6.65 5.60 5.84
N PRO A 61 6.91 4.59 5.00
CA PRO A 61 8.28 4.27 4.66
C PRO A 61 8.99 5.47 4.01
N ALA A 62 10.27 5.66 4.36
CA ALA A 62 11.09 6.70 3.77
C ALA A 62 11.37 6.42 2.28
N GLN A 63 11.84 7.43 1.55
CA GLN A 63 12.30 7.22 0.18
C GLN A 63 13.45 6.21 0.17
N GLY A 64 13.29 5.12 -0.59
CA GLY A 64 14.23 4.00 -0.60
C GLY A 64 13.84 2.81 0.29
N GLU A 65 12.76 2.92 1.08
CA GLU A 65 12.19 1.79 1.84
C GLU A 65 11.06 1.06 1.07
N TRP A 66 10.78 1.48 -0.16
CA TRP A 66 9.88 0.81 -1.09
C TRP A 66 10.65 -0.10 -2.06
N SER A 67 10.06 -1.24 -2.41
CA SER A 67 10.53 -2.04 -3.53
C SER A 67 10.41 -1.26 -4.84
N GLU A 68 11.00 -1.80 -5.91
CA GLU A 68 10.62 -1.37 -7.25
C GLU A 68 9.11 -1.48 -7.46
N TRP A 69 8.60 -0.70 -8.41
CA TRP A 69 7.19 -0.73 -8.79
C TRP A 69 6.96 -1.84 -9.80
N TRP A 70 6.16 -2.82 -9.41
CA TRP A 70 5.84 -3.98 -10.23
C TRP A 70 4.54 -3.73 -10.98
N ASP A 71 4.57 -3.80 -12.31
CA ASP A 71 3.33 -3.82 -13.10
C ASP A 71 2.46 -5.00 -12.65
N MET A 72 1.16 -4.74 -12.45
CA MET A 72 0.23 -5.75 -11.92
C MET A 72 -0.15 -6.83 -12.94
N GLY A 73 0.38 -6.76 -14.16
CA GLY A 73 0.28 -7.77 -15.21
C GLY A 73 -1.16 -8.16 -15.52
N TRP A 74 -1.46 -9.46 -15.45
CA TRP A 74 -2.80 -9.99 -15.73
C TRP A 74 -3.92 -9.31 -14.92
N PHE A 75 -3.63 -8.81 -13.71
CA PHE A 75 -4.64 -8.19 -12.88
C PHE A 75 -5.06 -6.81 -13.41
N LYS A 76 -4.11 -6.06 -13.97
CA LYS A 76 -4.38 -4.80 -14.68
C LYS A 76 -5.34 -5.04 -15.83
N ASP A 77 -5.02 -6.01 -16.68
CA ASP A 77 -5.86 -6.38 -17.82
C ASP A 77 -7.25 -6.84 -17.36
N TYR A 78 -7.31 -7.70 -16.33
CA TYR A 78 -8.55 -8.17 -15.74
C TYR A 78 -9.46 -7.02 -15.26
N VAL A 79 -8.91 -6.03 -14.54
CA VAL A 79 -9.68 -4.87 -14.07
C VAL A 79 -10.19 -4.05 -15.25
N HIS A 80 -9.34 -3.75 -16.23
CA HIS A 80 -9.75 -2.99 -17.41
C HIS A 80 -10.82 -3.73 -18.24
N ASP A 81 -10.73 -5.06 -18.34
CA ASP A 81 -11.70 -5.89 -19.02
C ASP A 81 -13.06 -5.87 -18.31
N LYS A 82 -13.07 -5.92 -16.98
CA LYS A 82 -14.31 -5.80 -16.19
C LYS A 82 -14.95 -4.43 -16.36
N VAL A 83 -14.15 -3.36 -16.34
CA VAL A 83 -14.64 -2.00 -16.61
C VAL A 83 -15.32 -1.95 -17.98
N ARG A 84 -14.70 -2.50 -19.04
CA ARG A 84 -15.33 -2.50 -20.38
C ARG A 84 -16.58 -3.38 -20.43
N ALA A 85 -16.51 -4.62 -19.95
CA ALA A 85 -17.59 -5.59 -20.05
C ALA A 85 -18.85 -5.19 -19.26
N GLN A 86 -18.70 -4.40 -18.19
CA GLN A 86 -19.79 -3.99 -17.32
C GLN A 86 -20.19 -2.53 -17.50
N ASN A 87 -19.63 -1.83 -18.50
CA ASN A 87 -19.76 -0.38 -18.66
C ASN A 87 -19.46 0.36 -17.34
N GLY A 88 -18.42 -0.11 -16.64
CA GLY A 88 -18.00 0.37 -15.34
C GLY A 88 -17.15 1.63 -15.41
N THR A 89 -16.67 2.08 -14.26
CA THR A 89 -15.79 3.26 -14.14
C THR A 89 -14.35 2.83 -13.88
N GLY A 90 -13.39 3.43 -14.59
CA GLY A 90 -11.97 3.19 -14.33
C GLY A 90 -11.53 3.70 -12.95
N VAL A 91 -10.47 3.11 -12.38
CA VAL A 91 -10.07 3.36 -10.98
C VAL A 91 -9.83 4.83 -10.66
N LEU A 92 -9.10 5.56 -11.51
CA LEU A 92 -8.84 6.99 -11.29
C LEU A 92 -10.12 7.84 -11.38
N ALA A 93 -10.99 7.55 -12.35
CA ALA A 93 -12.27 8.23 -12.50
C ALA A 93 -13.18 7.94 -11.29
N PHE A 94 -13.19 6.70 -10.79
CA PHE A 94 -13.88 6.33 -9.56
C PHE A 94 -13.36 7.14 -8.37
N TYR A 95 -12.03 7.25 -8.21
CA TYR A 95 -11.41 8.02 -7.14
C TYR A 95 -11.81 9.51 -7.20
N ASN A 96 -11.67 10.15 -8.36
CA ASN A 96 -12.02 11.56 -8.54
C ASN A 96 -13.52 11.82 -8.30
N ASN A 97 -14.39 10.93 -8.78
CA ASN A 97 -15.83 11.18 -8.78
C ASN A 97 -16.53 10.74 -7.48
N LEU A 98 -15.99 9.75 -6.76
CA LEU A 98 -16.69 9.12 -5.63
C LEU A 98 -15.89 9.16 -4.33
N VAL A 99 -14.55 9.13 -4.38
CA VAL A 99 -13.71 9.20 -3.17
C VAL A 99 -13.39 10.65 -2.80
N ARG A 100 -13.03 11.47 -3.79
CA ARG A 100 -12.65 12.88 -3.58
C ARG A 100 -13.42 13.88 -4.45
N PRO A 101 -14.78 13.82 -4.50
CA PRO A 101 -15.59 14.60 -5.45
C PRO A 101 -15.51 16.12 -5.28
N LYS A 102 -15.16 16.61 -4.08
CA LYS A 102 -15.15 18.05 -3.77
C LYS A 102 -13.86 18.76 -4.20
N ALA A 103 -12.83 18.03 -4.56
CA ALA A 103 -11.54 18.58 -4.95
C ALA A 103 -11.35 18.47 -6.47
N PRO A 104 -10.46 19.28 -7.07
CA PRO A 104 -10.14 19.14 -8.49
C PRO A 104 -9.71 17.70 -8.83
N PRO A 105 -10.13 17.16 -9.99
CA PRO A 105 -9.68 15.86 -10.45
C PRO A 105 -8.16 15.80 -10.57
N VAL A 106 -7.58 14.67 -10.21
CA VAL A 106 -6.15 14.39 -10.38
C VAL A 106 -5.92 13.41 -11.52
N GLU A 107 -4.74 13.50 -12.15
CA GLU A 107 -4.32 12.60 -13.24
C GLU A 107 -3.76 11.27 -12.73
N ALA A 108 -3.39 11.20 -11.45
CA ALA A 108 -2.90 10.01 -10.79
C ALA A 108 -3.08 10.11 -9.28
N VAL A 109 -3.17 8.96 -8.61
CA VAL A 109 -3.09 8.87 -7.15
C VAL A 109 -2.25 7.66 -6.76
N GLN A 110 -1.46 7.84 -5.71
CA GLN A 110 -0.81 6.77 -4.99
C GLN A 110 -1.58 6.50 -3.71
N LEU A 111 -1.97 5.24 -3.50
CA LEU A 111 -2.68 4.78 -2.33
C LEU A 111 -1.77 3.82 -1.56
N SER A 112 -1.51 4.11 -0.29
CA SER A 112 -0.85 3.17 0.61
C SER A 112 -1.88 2.39 1.42
N PHE A 113 -1.54 1.14 1.73
CA PHE A 113 -2.38 0.23 2.48
C PHE A 113 -1.72 -0.05 3.83
N PRO A 114 -2.28 0.49 4.93
CA PRO A 114 -1.78 0.20 6.25
C PRO A 114 -2.16 -1.22 6.67
N GLN A 115 -1.22 -1.91 7.30
CA GLN A 115 -1.52 -3.10 8.08
C GLN A 115 -1.67 -2.69 9.54
N GLY A 116 -2.89 -2.79 10.07
CA GLY A 116 -3.16 -2.62 11.49
C GLY A 116 -2.88 -3.90 12.29
N ALA A 117 -2.67 -3.74 13.60
CA ALA A 117 -2.66 -4.84 14.56
C ALA A 117 -4.07 -5.40 14.82
#